data_AF-A0A849DFP4-F1
#
_entry.id   AF-A0A849DFP4-F1
#
_cell.length_a   1.000
_cell.length_b   1.000
_cell.length_c   1.000
_cell.angle_alpha   90.00
_cell.angle_beta   90.00
_cell.angle_gamma   90.00
#
_symmetry.space_group_name_H-M   'P 1'
#
loop_
_entity.id
_entity.type
_entity.pdbx_description
1 polymer ?
#
loop_
_entity_poly.entity_id
_entity_poly.type
_entity_poly.pdbx_seq_one_letter_code
_entity_poly.pdbx_strand_id
1 'polypeptide(L)'
;MKKALLMSVLVSGALFAQPEHFQPDRMKNMADMETAMSTIQKGFLYDNINVVKNGVKDLKRTVKHTESFMKEGVGENKINNKMYAQKQAVAISNMADEISATFAKGDRYSAANNYLLILSKCLSCHQTIRSW
;
A
#
# COMPACT_ATOMS: atom_id res chain seq x y z
N MET A 1 7.74 -0.24 -60.58
CA MET A 1 7.73 -1.42 -59.67
C MET A 1 8.80 -1.24 -58.61
N LYS A 2 8.49 -1.63 -57.36
CA LYS A 2 9.37 -1.66 -56.17
C LYS A 2 9.63 -0.34 -55.44
N LYS A 3 8.57 0.32 -54.93
CA LYS A 3 8.64 1.22 -53.76
C LYS A 3 7.71 0.74 -52.64
N ALA A 4 7.65 -0.57 -52.44
CA ALA A 4 6.83 -1.20 -51.41
C ALA A 4 7.73 -2.08 -50.54
N LEU A 5 8.36 -1.46 -49.54
CA LEU A 5 9.06 -2.13 -48.45
C LEU A 5 9.49 -1.04 -47.47
N LEU A 6 8.57 -0.61 -46.59
CA LEU A 6 8.88 0.17 -45.38
C LEU A 6 7.61 0.37 -44.52
N MET A 7 6.78 -0.66 -44.36
CA MET A 7 5.57 -0.61 -43.51
C MET A 7 5.33 -1.98 -42.88
N SER A 8 6.19 -2.44 -41.96
CA SER A 8 5.88 -3.68 -41.22
C SER A 8 6.73 -3.94 -39.97
N VAL A 9 7.03 -2.98 -39.09
CA VAL A 9 7.48 -3.32 -37.72
C VAL A 9 7.13 -2.20 -36.73
N LEU A 10 5.84 -2.00 -36.42
CA LEU A 10 5.46 -1.14 -35.26
C LEU A 10 4.22 -1.61 -34.48
N VAL A 11 3.75 -2.84 -34.67
CA VAL A 11 2.54 -3.31 -33.97
C VAL A 11 2.75 -4.69 -33.39
N SER A 12 3.44 -4.78 -32.25
CA SER A 12 3.47 -6.02 -31.45
C SER A 12 3.53 -5.82 -29.93
N GLY A 13 3.52 -4.58 -29.43
CA GLY A 13 3.66 -4.32 -27.99
C GLY A 13 2.34 -4.23 -27.18
N ALA A 14 1.18 -4.10 -27.82
CA ALA A 14 -0.04 -3.67 -27.13
C ALA A 14 -1.01 -4.80 -26.71
N LEU A 15 -0.62 -6.08 -26.79
CA LEU A 15 -1.56 -7.21 -26.63
C LEU A 15 -1.67 -7.81 -25.21
N PHE A 16 -1.21 -7.12 -24.16
CA PHE A 16 -1.40 -7.60 -22.77
C PHE A 16 -2.05 -6.61 -21.79
N ALA A 17 -2.55 -5.46 -22.25
CA ALA A 17 -3.36 -4.60 -21.39
C ALA A 17 -4.82 -5.09 -21.37
N GLN A 18 -5.08 -6.17 -20.64
CA GLN A 18 -6.43 -6.47 -20.18
C GLN A 18 -6.90 -5.27 -19.34
N PRO A 19 -8.04 -4.62 -19.66
CA PRO A 19 -8.53 -3.52 -18.87
C PRO A 19 -9.21 -4.08 -17.62
N GLU A 20 -8.44 -4.58 -16.66
CA GLU A 20 -8.95 -4.63 -15.30
C GLU A 20 -9.27 -3.19 -14.90
N HIS A 21 -10.53 -2.92 -14.61
CA HIS A 21 -11.08 -1.61 -14.27
C HIS A 21 -10.08 -0.72 -13.51
N PHE A 22 -9.40 0.13 -14.26
CA PHE A 22 -8.46 1.11 -13.72
C PHE A 22 -9.26 2.10 -12.90
N GLN A 23 -9.15 2.02 -11.57
CA GLN A 23 -9.78 2.97 -10.66
C GLN A 23 -8.67 3.89 -10.12
N PRO A 24 -8.51 5.12 -10.65
CA PRO A 24 -7.43 6.04 -10.27
C PRO A 24 -7.37 6.30 -8.76
N ASP A 25 -8.52 6.37 -8.11
CA ASP A 25 -8.65 6.61 -6.67
C ASP A 25 -8.06 5.48 -5.84
N ARG A 26 -8.10 4.25 -6.37
CA ARG A 26 -7.39 3.10 -5.79
C ARG A 26 -5.88 3.39 -5.84
N MET A 27 -5.27 3.45 -7.01
CA MET A 27 -3.80 3.58 -7.08
C MET A 27 -3.26 4.76 -6.25
N LYS A 28 -4.00 5.88 -6.24
CA LYS A 28 -3.69 7.02 -5.39
C LYS A 28 -3.64 6.68 -3.90
N ASN A 29 -4.66 6.04 -3.32
CA ASN A 29 -4.66 5.78 -1.88
C ASN A 29 -3.55 4.79 -1.44
N MET A 30 -3.09 3.89 -2.32
CA MET A 30 -1.93 3.03 -2.02
C MET A 30 -0.62 3.79 -2.09
N ALA A 31 -0.48 4.69 -3.07
CA ALA A 31 0.66 5.61 -3.12
C ALA A 31 0.70 6.49 -1.87
N ASP A 32 -0.45 7.00 -1.42
CA ASP A 32 -0.53 7.80 -0.19
C ASP A 32 -0.13 6.97 1.06
N MET A 33 -0.47 5.68 1.12
CA MET A 33 0.00 4.77 2.19
C MET A 33 1.51 4.50 2.14
N GLU A 34 2.06 4.28 0.95
CA GLU A 34 3.51 4.14 0.76
C GLU A 34 4.23 5.41 1.23
N THR A 35 3.77 6.58 0.79
CA THR A 35 4.36 7.87 1.16
C THR A 35 4.31 8.10 2.67
N ALA A 36 3.21 7.69 3.32
CA ALA A 36 3.09 7.75 4.78
C ALA A 36 4.12 6.83 5.48
N MET A 37 4.29 5.59 5.01
CA MET A 37 5.32 4.68 5.51
C MET A 37 6.73 5.23 5.32
N SER A 38 7.04 5.74 4.13
CA SER A 38 8.32 6.40 3.83
C SER A 38 8.56 7.62 4.71
N THR A 39 7.52 8.37 5.05
CA THR A 39 7.59 9.50 6.00
C THR A 39 7.90 9.03 7.42
N ILE A 40 7.29 7.94 7.90
CA ILE A 40 7.62 7.35 9.21
C ILE A 40 9.09 6.94 9.25
N GLN A 41 9.57 6.20 8.25
CA GLN A 41 10.96 5.78 8.16
C GLN A 41 11.91 6.97 8.14
N LYS A 42 11.59 8.01 7.36
CA LYS A 42 12.32 9.28 7.36
C LYS A 42 12.39 9.88 8.78
N GLY A 43 11.27 9.88 9.50
CA GLY A 43 11.22 10.35 10.88
C GLY A 43 12.15 9.57 11.82
N PHE A 44 12.27 8.25 11.64
CA PHE A 44 13.23 7.44 12.40
C PHE A 44 14.67 7.82 12.10
N LEU A 45 15.03 7.94 10.81
CA LEU A 45 16.41 8.21 10.38
C LEU A 45 16.90 9.61 10.73
N TYR A 46 16.00 10.59 10.82
CA TYR A 46 16.31 11.96 11.25
C TYR A 46 16.07 12.21 12.74
N ASP A 47 15.74 11.17 13.52
CA ASP A 47 15.34 11.27 14.92
C ASP A 47 14.29 12.37 15.20
N ASN A 48 13.28 12.48 14.34
CA ASN A 48 12.31 13.58 14.37
C ASN A 48 10.88 13.07 14.63
N ILE A 49 10.43 13.23 15.88
CA ILE A 49 9.09 12.81 16.31
C ILE A 49 7.95 13.49 15.55
N ASN A 50 8.11 14.73 15.10
CA ASN A 50 7.05 15.41 14.35
C ASN A 50 6.88 14.79 12.97
N VAL A 51 7.99 14.40 12.32
CA VAL A 51 7.95 13.66 11.05
C VAL A 51 7.31 12.29 11.24
N VAL A 52 7.66 11.57 12.31
CA VAL A 52 7.01 10.29 12.67
C VAL A 52 5.50 10.46 12.86
N LYS A 53 5.07 11.43 13.67
CA LYS A 53 3.65 11.71 13.94
C LYS A 53 2.88 12.09 12.68
N ASN A 54 3.49 12.85 11.77
CA ASN A 54 2.87 13.20 10.50
C ASN A 54 2.65 11.95 9.63
N GLY A 55 3.68 11.11 9.49
CA GLY A 55 3.55 9.84 8.76
C GLY A 55 2.51 8.90 9.37
N VAL A 56 2.47 8.77 10.71
CA VAL A 56 1.45 7.99 11.42
C VAL A 56 0.04 8.53 11.17
N LYS A 57 -0.14 9.85 11.26
CA LYS A 57 -1.43 10.50 11.00
C LYS A 57 -1.91 10.22 9.57
N ASP A 58 -1.02 10.37 8.59
CA ASP A 58 -1.36 10.14 7.19
C ASP A 58 -1.67 8.67 6.91
N LEU A 59 -0.88 7.74 7.45
CA LEU A 59 -1.14 6.31 7.31
C LEU A 59 -2.50 5.92 7.89
N LYS A 60 -2.84 6.42 9.08
CA LYS A 60 -4.14 6.17 9.72
C LYS A 60 -5.31 6.74 8.94
N ARG A 61 -5.10 7.87 8.26
CA ARG A 61 -6.13 8.48 7.40
C ARG A 61 -6.36 7.64 6.14
N THR A 62 -5.30 7.22 5.46
CA THR A 62 -5.38 6.52 4.16
C THR A 62 -5.80 5.06 4.32
N VAL A 63 -5.36 4.37 5.38
CA VAL A 63 -5.70 2.95 5.59
C VAL A 63 -7.19 2.72 5.85
N LYS A 64 -7.93 3.71 6.35
CA LYS A 64 -9.39 3.65 6.49
C LYS A 64 -10.12 3.53 5.15
N HIS A 65 -9.51 4.00 4.08
CA HIS A 65 -10.09 3.97 2.73
C HIS A 65 -9.69 2.71 1.93
N THR A 66 -9.14 1.68 2.59
CA THR A 66 -8.72 0.42 1.93
C THR A 66 -9.89 -0.34 1.28
N GLU A 67 -11.14 -0.10 1.71
CA GLU A 67 -12.32 -0.70 1.07
C GLU A 67 -12.55 -0.23 -0.37
N SER A 68 -12.01 0.93 -0.74
CA SER A 68 -12.12 1.47 -2.11
C SER A 68 -11.45 0.55 -3.15
N PHE A 69 -10.59 -0.38 -2.73
CA PHE A 69 -9.74 -1.23 -3.57
C PHE A 69 -10.33 -2.57 -3.96
N MET A 70 -11.46 -2.90 -3.37
CA MET A 70 -11.79 -4.30 -3.19
C MET A 70 -12.65 -4.77 -4.34
N LYS A 71 -12.24 -5.88 -4.98
CA LYS A 71 -13.18 -6.64 -5.81
C LYS A 71 -14.26 -7.17 -4.88
N GLU A 72 -15.52 -6.94 -5.22
CA GLU A 72 -16.64 -7.50 -4.47
C GLU A 72 -16.60 -9.03 -4.57
N GLY A 73 -16.94 -9.71 -3.47
CA GLY A 73 -17.01 -11.17 -3.41
C GLY A 73 -15.95 -11.86 -2.55
N VAL A 74 -16.00 -13.18 -2.58
CA VAL A 74 -15.06 -14.08 -1.91
C VAL A 74 -13.93 -14.37 -2.89
N GLY A 75 -12.67 -14.15 -2.49
CA GLY A 75 -11.51 -14.48 -3.31
C GLY A 75 -11.41 -15.98 -3.58
N GLU A 76 -10.60 -16.39 -4.55
CA GLU A 76 -10.39 -17.81 -4.90
C GLU A 76 -9.95 -18.66 -3.69
N ASN A 77 -9.32 -18.02 -2.71
CA ASN A 77 -8.92 -18.57 -1.42
C ASN A 77 -10.07 -18.75 -0.41
N LYS A 78 -11.33 -18.54 -0.81
CA LYS A 78 -12.53 -18.57 0.06
C LYS A 78 -12.53 -17.49 1.16
N ILE A 79 -11.68 -16.47 1.06
CA ILE A 79 -11.62 -15.37 2.02
C ILE A 79 -12.54 -14.24 1.55
N ASN A 80 -13.34 -13.68 2.46
CA ASN A 80 -14.02 -12.42 2.21
C ASN A 80 -12.97 -11.31 2.17
N ASN A 81 -12.63 -10.87 0.96
CA ASN A 81 -11.58 -9.89 0.76
C ASN A 81 -11.87 -8.64 1.60
N LYS A 82 -13.10 -8.12 1.55
CA LYS A 82 -13.50 -6.88 2.24
C LYS A 82 -13.21 -6.94 3.73
N MET A 83 -13.69 -8.00 4.37
CA MET A 83 -13.48 -8.22 5.78
C MET A 83 -11.99 -8.38 6.12
N TYR A 84 -11.24 -9.11 5.30
CA TYR A 84 -9.81 -9.32 5.52
C TYR A 84 -9.04 -8.00 5.47
N ALA A 85 -9.26 -7.17 4.45
CA ALA A 85 -8.59 -5.88 4.34
C ALA A 85 -8.96 -4.92 5.47
N GLN A 86 -10.24 -4.87 5.87
CA GLN A 86 -10.69 -4.08 7.01
C GLN A 86 -9.96 -4.51 8.30
N LYS A 87 -9.79 -5.81 8.52
CA LYS A 87 -9.02 -6.34 9.65
C LYS A 87 -7.54 -5.91 9.58
N GLN A 88 -6.91 -5.97 8.41
CA GLN A 88 -5.54 -5.45 8.25
C GLN A 88 -5.47 -3.95 8.52
N ALA A 89 -6.44 -3.17 8.03
CA ALA A 89 -6.48 -1.73 8.21
C ALA A 89 -6.57 -1.31 9.69
N VAL A 90 -7.42 -1.99 10.46
CA VAL A 90 -7.51 -1.79 11.92
C VAL A 90 -6.18 -2.13 12.60
N ALA A 91 -5.58 -3.27 12.26
CA ALA A 91 -4.30 -3.68 12.82
C ALA A 91 -3.19 -2.67 12.52
N ILE A 92 -3.08 -2.21 11.27
CA ILE A 92 -2.13 -1.18 10.84
C ILE A 92 -2.34 0.12 11.61
N SER A 93 -3.59 0.57 11.76
CA SER A 93 -3.91 1.79 12.51
C SER A 93 -3.45 1.71 13.97
N ASN A 94 -3.69 0.58 14.64
CA ASN A 94 -3.28 0.39 16.04
C ASN A 94 -1.76 0.35 16.19
N MET A 95 -1.05 -0.38 15.31
CA MET A 95 0.41 -0.41 15.31
C MET A 95 1.02 0.97 15.00
N ALA A 96 0.37 1.78 14.16
CA ALA A 96 0.82 3.13 13.88
C ALA A 96 0.74 4.05 15.11
N ASP A 97 -0.27 3.87 15.97
CA ASP A 97 -0.33 4.57 17.26
C ASP A 97 0.83 4.14 18.18
N GLU A 98 1.14 2.85 18.22
CA GLU A 98 2.27 2.32 18.99
C GLU A 98 3.62 2.87 18.52
N ILE A 99 3.81 3.09 17.22
CA ILE A 99 5.00 3.76 16.68
C ILE A 99 5.18 5.14 17.32
N SER A 100 4.14 5.97 17.31
CA SER A 100 4.22 7.32 17.88
C SER A 100 4.46 7.28 19.40
N ALA A 101 3.78 6.37 20.10
CA ALA A 101 3.89 6.25 21.55
C ALA A 101 5.27 5.77 22.01
N THR A 102 5.82 4.75 21.36
CA THR A 102 7.16 4.20 21.68
C THR A 102 8.26 5.17 21.28
N PHE A 103 8.17 5.79 20.10
CA PHE A 103 9.14 6.79 19.66
C PHE A 103 9.17 8.01 20.58
N ALA A 104 8.00 8.51 21.03
CA ALA A 104 7.94 9.62 21.97
C ALA A 104 8.60 9.31 23.33
N LYS A 105 8.65 8.03 23.73
CA LYS A 105 9.30 7.57 24.97
C LYS A 105 10.80 7.34 24.85
N GLY A 106 11.40 7.55 23.68
CA GLY A 106 12.82 7.23 23.44
C GLY A 106 13.06 5.81 22.92
N ASP A 107 12.03 4.96 22.88
CA ASP A 107 12.17 3.56 22.47
C ASP A 107 12.12 3.42 20.94
N ARG A 108 13.28 3.62 20.31
CA ARG A 108 13.46 3.53 18.86
C ARG A 108 13.29 2.11 18.32
N TYR A 109 13.71 1.10 19.07
CA TYR A 109 13.63 -0.29 18.65
C TYR A 109 12.18 -0.77 18.58
N SER A 110 11.37 -0.48 19.61
CA SER A 110 9.94 -0.84 19.57
C SER A 110 9.19 -0.07 18.47
N ALA A 111 9.54 1.19 18.22
CA ALA A 111 8.97 1.95 17.09
C ALA A 111 9.30 1.31 15.74
N ALA A 112 10.57 0.94 15.52
CA ALA A 112 11.02 0.26 14.31
C ALA A 112 10.37 -1.13 14.14
N ASN A 113 10.22 -1.89 15.23
CA ASN A 113 9.55 -3.19 15.20
C ASN A 113 8.07 -3.06 14.80
N ASN A 114 7.34 -2.08 15.35
CA ASN A 114 5.96 -1.83 14.94
C ASN A 114 5.86 -1.42 13.46
N TYR A 115 6.81 -0.64 12.95
CA TYR A 115 6.89 -0.33 11.53
C TYR A 115 7.06 -1.58 10.66
N LEU A 116 7.93 -2.51 11.04
CA LEU A 116 8.12 -3.78 10.33
C LEU A 116 6.87 -4.67 10.39
N LEU A 117 6.16 -4.68 11.52
CA LEU A 117 4.89 -5.38 11.64
C LEU A 117 3.82 -4.80 10.71
N ILE A 118 3.75 -3.47 10.57
CA ILE A 118 2.87 -2.83 9.58
C ILE A 118 3.25 -3.27 8.16
N LEU A 119 4.53 -3.21 7.79
CA LEU A 119 4.99 -3.65 6.47
C LEU A 119 4.59 -5.11 6.19
N SER A 120 4.72 -5.99 7.18
CA SER A 120 4.28 -7.39 7.09
C SER A 120 2.77 -7.50 6.82
N LYS A 121 1.91 -6.66 7.44
CA LYS A 121 0.47 -6.63 7.15
C LYS A 121 0.18 -6.15 5.73
N CYS A 122 0.90 -5.13 5.26
CA CYS A 122 0.78 -4.67 3.88
C CYS A 122 1.07 -5.80 2.88
N LEU A 123 2.20 -6.51 3.07
CA LEU A 123 2.59 -7.63 2.21
C LEU A 123 1.61 -8.80 2.29
N SER A 124 1.16 -9.15 3.49
CA SER A 124 0.18 -10.22 3.70
C SER A 124 -1.16 -9.90 3.01
N CYS A 125 -1.61 -8.64 3.08
CA CYS A 125 -2.77 -8.17 2.35
C CYS A 125 -2.57 -8.28 0.83
N HIS A 126 -1.44 -7.80 0.32
CA HIS A 126 -1.13 -7.87 -1.11
C HIS A 126 -1.12 -9.30 -1.65
N GLN A 127 -0.48 -10.22 -0.93
CA GLN A 127 -0.44 -11.64 -1.27
C GLN A 127 -1.84 -12.29 -1.21
N THR A 128 -2.67 -11.90 -0.25
CA THR A 128 -3.95 -12.57 -0.01
C THR A 128 -5.04 -12.13 -0.97
N ILE A 129 -5.11 -10.82 -1.28
CA ILE A 129 -6.28 -10.24 -1.96
C ILE A 129 -5.95 -9.43 -3.21
N ARG A 130 -4.68 -9.15 -3.52
CA ARG A 130 -4.30 -8.30 -4.66
C ARG A 130 -3.62 -9.03 -5.82
N SER A 131 -3.39 -10.35 -5.70
CA SER A 131 -2.81 -11.23 -6.75
C SER A 131 -1.89 -10.48 -7.70
N TRP A 132 -0.69 -10.13 -7.22
CA TRP A 132 0.37 -9.60 -8.08
C TRP A 132 0.99 -10.74 -8.90
#